data_AF-G8TT89-F1
#
_entry.id   AF-G8TT89-F1
#
_cell.length_a   1.000
_cell.length_b   1.000
_cell.length_c   1.000
_cell.angle_alpha   90.00
_cell.angle_beta   90.00
_cell.angle_gamma   90.00
#
_symmetry.space_group_name_H-M   'P 1'
#
loop_
_entity.id
_entity.type
_entity.pdbx_description
1 polymer ?
#
loop_
_entity_poly.entity_id
_entity_poly.type
_entity_poly.pdbx_seq_one_letter_code
_entity_poly.pdbx_strand_id
1 'polypeptide(L)' 'MRRIVIIGGVAGGASAATRARRLDEHAEITMIEKGPYVSCEK' A
#
# COMPACT_ATOMS: atom_id res chain seq x y z
N MET A 1 0.98 -15.54 8.91
CA MET A 1 1.43 -14.13 8.89
C MET A 1 2.01 -13.83 7.52
N ARG A 2 1.47 -12.84 6.80
CA ARG A 2 1.93 -12.45 5.46
C ARG A 2 2.61 -11.09 5.54
N ARG A 3 3.78 -10.96 4.91
CA ARG A 3 4.51 -9.69 4.76
C ARG A 3 4.38 -9.23 3.31
N ILE A 4 3.82 -8.05 3.11
CA ILE A 4 3.48 -7.49 1.81
C ILE A 4 4.23 -6.17 1.64
N VAL A 5 5.04 -6.08 0.60
CA VAL A 5 5.76 -4.86 0.23
C VAL A 5 5.17 -4.32 -1.07
N ILE A 6 4.73 -3.06 -1.04
CA ILE A 6 4.11 -2.38 -2.18
C ILE A 6 5.05 -1.27 -2.63
N ILE A 7 5.45 -1.29 -3.90
CA ILE A 7 6.32 -0.27 -4.50
C ILE A 7 5.48 0.60 -5.42
N GLY A 8 5.43 1.89 -5.13
CA GLY A 8 4.52 2.86 -5.74
C GLY A 8 3.23 2.96 -4.95
N GLY A 9 2.95 4.12 -4.35
CA GLY A 9 1.83 4.42 -3.46
C GLY A 9 0.78 5.38 -4.04
N VAL A 10 0.79 5.61 -5.36
CA VAL A 10 -0.27 6.36 -6.07
C VAL A 10 -1.57 5.53 -6.17
N ALA A 11 -2.31 5.54 -7.29
CA ALA A 11 -3.65 4.94 -7.34
C ALA A 11 -3.66 3.40 -7.09
N GLY A 12 -2.77 2.66 -7.76
CA GLY A 12 -2.74 1.20 -7.67
C GLY A 12 -2.22 0.69 -6.33
N GLY A 13 -1.14 1.27 -5.82
CA GLY A 13 -0.51 0.86 -4.56
C GLY A 13 -1.39 1.09 -3.34
N ALA A 14 -2.01 2.26 -3.23
CA ALA A 14 -2.94 2.55 -2.14
C ALA A 14 -4.17 1.62 -2.16
N SER A 15 -4.68 1.33 -3.35
CA SER A 15 -5.80 0.38 -3.54
C SER A 15 -5.41 -1.04 -3.14
N ALA A 16 -4.21 -1.49 -3.52
CA ALA A 16 -3.67 -2.80 -3.15
C ALA A 16 -3.44 -2.93 -1.64
N ALA A 17 -2.88 -1.90 -1.00
CA ALA A 17 -2.68 -1.85 0.45
C ALA A 17 -4.01 -1.96 1.21
N THR A 18 -5.01 -1.20 0.76
CA THR A 18 -6.36 -1.21 1.35
C THR A 18 -7.01 -2.58 1.23
N ARG A 19 -6.93 -3.21 0.05
CA ARG A 19 -7.48 -4.56 -0.17
C ARG A 19 -6.74 -5.60 0.66
N ALA A 20 -5.41 -5.53 0.75
CA ALA A 20 -4.61 -6.44 1.55
C ALA A 20 -5.01 -6.41 3.03
N ARG A 21 -5.22 -5.23 3.61
CA ARG A 21 -5.69 -5.09 5.01
C ARG A 21 -7.09 -5.68 5.24
N ARG A 22 -7.99 -5.58 4.26
CA ARG A 22 -9.35 -6.16 4.34
C ARG A 22 -9.35 -7.68 4.29
N LEU A 23 -8.38 -8.28 3.59
CA LEU A 23 -8.28 -9.73 3.44
C LEU A 23 -7.53 -10.40 4.59
N ASP A 24 -6.67 -9.66 5.27
CA ASP A 24 -5.82 -10.16 6.34
C ASP A 24 -5.49 -9.02 7.29
N GLU A 25 -6.20 -8.97 8.42
CA GLU A 25 -6.02 -7.93 9.43
C GLU A 25 -4.63 -7.98 10.07
N HIS A 26 -3.98 -9.15 10.05
CA HIS A 26 -2.65 -9.38 10.60
C HIS A 26 -1.53 -9.30 9.56
N ALA A 27 -1.84 -8.93 8.31
CA ALA A 27 -0.81 -8.71 7.31
C ALA A 27 0.07 -7.52 7.70
N GLU A 28 1.39 -7.70 7.57
CA GLU A 28 2.36 -6.63 7.70
C GLU A 28 2.53 -5.98 6.33
N ILE A 29 2.05 -4.75 6.17
CA ILE A 29 2.01 -4.06 4.88
C ILE A 29 2.95 -2.86 4.95
N THR A 30 3.98 -2.86 4.10
CA THR A 30 4.94 -1.75 3.95
C THR A 30 4.80 -1.17 2.55
N MET A 31 4.57 0.14 2.44
CA MET A 31 4.45 0.84 1.16
C MET A 31 5.64 1.79 0.98
N ILE A 32 6.27 1.72 -0.20
CA ILE A 32 7.44 2.53 -0.56
C ILE A 32 7.09 3.34 -1.80
N GLU A 33 7.17 4.66 -1.71
CA GLU A 33 6.96 5.59 -2.82
C GLU A 33 8.20 6.47 -2.96
N LYS A 34 8.58 6.77 -4.21
CA LYS A 34 9.70 7.65 -4.54
C LYS A 34 9.28 9.12 -4.47
N GLY A 35 8.03 9.39 -4.84
CA GLY A 35 7.45 10.72 -4.80
C GLY A 35 7.24 11.24 -3.38
N PRO A 36 7.14 12.57 -3.21
CA PRO A 36 6.86 13.19 -1.91
C PRO A 36 5.44 12.94 -1.40
N TYR A 37 4.54 12.45 -2.26
CA TYR A 37 3.13 12.27 -1.98
C TYR A 37 2.69 10.83 -2.16
N VAL A 38 1.92 10.32 -1.19
CA VAL A 38 1.29 9.01 -1.23
C VAL A 38 -0.22 9.19 -1.35
N SER A 39 -0.84 8.50 -2.31
CA SER A 39 -2.16 8.85 -2.86
C SER A 39 -2.14 10.14 -3.66
N CYS A 40 -2.95 10.20 -4.71
CA CYS A 40 -3.03 11.35 -5.59
C CYS A 40 -3.42 12.63 -4.83
N GLU A 41 -2.48 13.54 -4.66
CA GLU A 41 -2.75 14.95 -4.43
C GLU A 41 -2.38 15.65 -5.74
N LYS A 42 -3.41 16.17 -6.40
CA LYS A 42 -3.22 17.21 -7.41
C LYS A 42 -2.61 18.43 -6.74
#